data_AF-A0A4Y8WPN3-F1
#
_entry.id   AF-A0A4Y8WPN3-F1
#
_cell.length_a   1.000
_cell.length_b   1.000
_cell.length_c   1.000
_cell.angle_alpha   90.00
_cell.angle_beta   90.00
_cell.angle_gamma   90.00
#
_symmetry.space_group_name_H-M   'P 1'
#
loop_
_entity.id
_entity.type
_entity.pdbx_description
1 polymer ?
#
loop_
_entity_poly.entity_id
_entity_poly.type
_entity_poly.pdbx_seq_one_letter_code
_entity_poly.pdbx_strand_id
1 'polypeptide(L)'
;MEVRISRIVSEYYEYTRKDAEELLRQGRIKVNDQTAGIGDKASVEDRVTLDDVSIPLKGLFRKFAREAAERQTDEKYGSHKKVEENFSDNPKSKELRKGRKDNRKKRHGKNYEEEY
;
A
#
# COMPACT_ATOMS: atom_id res chain seq x y z
N MET A 1 -0.14 9.45 15.62
CA MET A 1 0.81 9.03 14.56
C MET A 1 1.58 10.26 14.16
N GLU A 2 2.90 10.18 14.10
CA GLU A 2 3.76 11.29 13.69
C GLU A 2 4.54 10.89 12.44
N VAL A 3 4.64 11.79 11.48
CA VAL A 3 5.32 11.52 10.21
C VAL A 3 6.35 12.62 9.96
N ARG A 4 7.53 12.22 9.47
CA ARG A 4 8.59 13.16 9.09
C ARG A 4 8.09 14.13 8.02
N ILE A 5 8.40 15.41 8.20
CA ILE A 5 7.98 16.47 7.29
C ILE A 5 8.53 16.23 5.88
N SER A 6 9.77 15.74 5.76
CA SER A 6 10.35 15.39 4.45
C SER A 6 9.55 14.33 3.70
N ARG A 7 8.89 13.39 4.40
CA ARG A 7 7.98 12.41 3.79
C ARG A 7 6.62 13.03 3.43
N ILE A 8 6.09 13.92 4.28
CA ILE A 8 4.82 14.60 4.01
C ILE A 8 4.94 15.44 2.73
N VAL A 9 6.01 16.23 2.63
CA VAL A 9 6.29 17.11 1.49
C VAL A 9 6.59 16.29 0.23
N SER A 10 7.38 15.22 0.33
CA SER A 10 7.66 14.34 -0.82
C SER A 10 6.40 13.72 -1.41
N GLU A 11 5.47 13.29 -0.55
CA GLU A 11 4.23 12.63 -0.99
C GLU A 11 3.24 13.63 -1.60
N TYR A 12 3.19 14.87 -1.09
CA TYR A 12 2.22 15.86 -1.55
C TYR A 12 2.65 16.58 -2.83
N TYR A 13 3.92 16.95 -2.94
CA TYR A 13 4.48 17.67 -4.09
C TYR A 13 5.24 16.75 -5.07
N GLU A 14 5.20 15.44 -4.86
CA GLU A 14 5.93 14.44 -5.65
C GLU A 14 7.45 14.69 -5.73
N TYR A 15 8.00 15.35 -4.71
CA TYR A 15 9.43 15.60 -4.60
C TYR A 15 10.19 14.37 -4.11
N THR A 16 11.49 14.33 -4.38
CA THR A 16 12.34 13.39 -3.68
C THR A 16 12.46 13.81 -2.21
N ARG A 17 12.74 12.84 -1.34
CA ARG A 17 13.00 13.18 0.08
C ARG A 17 14.17 14.13 0.26
N LYS A 18 15.17 14.06 -0.64
CA LYS A 18 16.33 14.94 -0.62
C LYS A 18 15.92 16.38 -0.94
N ASP A 19 15.11 16.58 -1.98
CA ASP A 19 14.61 17.91 -2.33
C ASP A 19 13.77 18.52 -1.20
N ALA A 20 12.92 17.70 -0.57
CA ALA A 20 12.16 18.14 0.61
C ALA A 20 13.06 18.55 1.79
N GLU A 21 14.19 17.86 1.99
CA GLU A 21 15.19 18.24 2.99
C GLU A 21 15.97 19.51 2.61
N GLU A 22 16.26 19.74 1.33
CA GLU A 22 16.84 21.01 0.88
C GLU A 22 15.87 22.18 1.10
N LEU A 23 14.56 21.98 0.89
CA LEU A 23 13.54 22.99 1.18
C LEU A 23 13.45 23.29 2.69
N LEU A 24 13.61 22.27 3.55
CA LEU A 24 13.73 22.45 5.00
C LEU A 24 14.99 23.23 5.36
N ARG A 25 16.15 22.94 4.73
CA ARG A 25 17.39 23.71 4.94
C ARG A 25 17.26 25.16 4.55
N GLN A 26 16.50 25.44 3.49
CA GLN A 26 16.22 26.81 3.06
C GLN A 26 15.23 27.53 3.98
N GLY A 27 14.62 26.85 4.96
CA GLY A 27 13.65 27.43 5.88
C GLY A 27 12.32 27.79 5.23
N ARG A 28 11.98 27.17 4.10
CA ARG A 28 10.74 27.45 3.33
C ARG A 28 9.52 26.74 3.90
N ILE A 29 9.74 25.72 4.71
CA ILE A 29 8.67 24.94 5.32
C ILE A 29 8.48 25.39 6.76
N LYS A 30 7.24 25.65 7.13
CA LYS A 30 6.84 26.02 8.49
C LYS A 30 5.84 25.02 9.03
N VAL A 31 5.92 24.77 10.33
CA VAL A 31 4.96 23.99 11.12
C VAL A 31 4.42 24.92 12.20
N ASN A 32 3.10 25.12 12.23
CA ASN A 32 2.46 26.00 13.21
C ASN A 32 3.15 27.38 13.28
N ASP A 33 3.43 27.95 12.10
CA ASP A 33 4.13 29.23 11.91
C ASP A 33 5.61 29.29 12.34
N GLN A 34 6.20 28.16 12.76
CA GLN A 34 7.63 28.04 13.08
C GLN A 34 8.40 27.36 11.94
N THR A 35 9.59 27.86 11.61
CA THR A 35 10.46 27.24 10.60
C THR A 35 10.86 25.83 11.03
N ALA A 36 10.59 24.84 10.17
CA ALA A 36 10.91 23.44 10.46
C ALA A 36 12.33 23.07 10.06
N GLY A 37 12.96 22.20 10.86
CA GLY A 37 14.29 21.65 10.64
C GLY A 37 14.29 20.27 10.00
N ILE A 38 15.50 19.79 9.67
CA ILE A 38 15.68 18.43 9.16
C ILE A 38 15.40 17.43 10.28
N GLY A 39 14.55 16.44 9.99
CA GLY A 39 14.20 15.37 10.92
C GLY A 39 12.95 15.64 11.75
N ASP A 40 12.43 16.86 11.69
CA ASP A 40 11.18 17.23 12.34
C ASP A 40 10.00 16.40 11.81
N LYS A 41 9.05 16.21 12.71
CA LYS A 41 7.82 15.45 12.46
C LYS A 41 6.62 16.36 12.70
N ALA A 42 5.55 16.04 12.01
CA ALA A 42 4.25 16.64 12.24
C ALA A 42 3.21 15.57 12.58
N SER A 43 2.17 15.98 13.28
CA SER A 43 0.93 15.29 13.54
C SER A 43 -0.15 15.69 12.53
N VAL A 44 -1.29 15.01 12.55
CA VAL A 44 -2.49 15.34 11.75
C VAL A 44 -3.06 16.71 12.12
N GLU A 45 -2.86 17.12 13.37
CA GLU A 45 -3.42 18.35 13.95
C GLU A 45 -2.55 19.58 13.64
N ASP A 46 -1.29 19.36 13.24
CA ASP A 46 -0.37 20.44 12.94
C ASP A 46 -0.69 21.09 11.59
N ARG A 47 -0.30 22.36 11.46
CA ARG A 47 -0.39 23.11 10.22
C ARG A 47 0.98 23.15 9.54
N VAL A 48 1.15 22.38 8.47
CA VAL A 48 2.36 22.44 7.64
C VAL A 48 2.09 23.34 6.44
N THR A 49 2.98 24.32 6.24
CA THR A 49 2.94 25.24 5.10
C THR A 49 4.28 25.27 4.39
N LEU A 50 4.27 25.31 3.06
CA LEU A 50 5.45 25.48 2.21
C LEU A 50 5.29 26.77 1.43
N ASP A 51 6.22 27.71 1.57
CA ASP A 51 6.13 29.05 0.94
C ASP A 51 4.73 29.68 1.13
N ASP A 52 4.20 29.58 2.36
CA ASP A 52 2.88 30.04 2.80
C ASP A 52 1.66 29.30 2.19
N VAL A 53 1.89 28.25 1.39
CA VAL A 53 0.85 27.34 0.89
C VAL A 53 0.61 26.22 1.89
N SER A 54 -0.63 26.07 2.38
CA SER A 54 -1.00 25.05 3.36
C SER A 54 -1.13 23.66 2.72
N ILE A 55 -0.54 22.65 3.36
CA ILE A 55 -0.63 21.26 2.94
C ILE A 55 -1.74 20.54 3.72
N PRO A 56 -2.73 19.89 3.06
CA PRO A 56 -3.80 19.17 3.73
C PRO A 56 -3.32 17.81 4.29
N LEU A 57 -3.08 17.74 5.60
CA LEU A 57 -2.51 16.55 6.24
C LEU A 57 -3.49 15.37 6.40
N LYS A 58 -4.79 15.62 6.60
CA LYS A 58 -5.77 14.55 6.91
C LYS A 58 -5.77 13.41 5.87
N GLY A 59 -5.70 13.76 4.58
CA GLY A 59 -5.66 12.77 3.50
C GLY A 59 -4.36 11.98 3.45
N LEU A 60 -3.24 12.66 3.67
CA LEU A 60 -1.89 12.06 3.69
C LEU A 60 -1.74 11.07 4.83
N PHE A 61 -2.14 11.45 6.05
CA PHE A 61 -2.04 10.57 7.21
C PHE A 61 -2.96 9.35 7.11
N ARG A 62 -4.13 9.47 6.47
CA ARG A 62 -4.97 8.29 6.17
C ARG A 62 -4.25 7.29 5.26
N LYS A 63 -3.52 7.78 4.24
CA LYS A 63 -2.69 6.92 3.38
C LYS A 63 -1.54 6.29 4.18
N PHE A 64 -0.82 7.09 4.97
CA PHE A 64 0.31 6.60 5.76
C PHE A 64 -0.12 5.59 6.83
N ALA A 65 -1.28 5.78 7.47
CA ALA A 65 -1.82 4.84 8.43
C ALA A 65 -2.18 3.50 7.77
N ARG A 66 -2.75 3.53 6.56
CA ARG A 66 -3.02 2.31 5.77
C ARG A 66 -1.72 1.58 5.42
N GLU A 67 -0.73 2.30 4.90
CA GLU A 67 0.57 1.72 4.52
C GLU A 67 1.32 1.15 5.74
N ALA A 68 1.20 1.78 6.91
CA ALA A 68 1.77 1.28 8.15
C ALA A 68 1.07 -0.02 8.61
N ALA A 69 -0.26 -0.09 8.49
CA ALA A 69 -1.04 -1.28 8.81
C ALA A 69 -0.73 -2.44 7.84
N GLU A 70 -0.62 -2.16 6.53
CA GLU A 70 -0.24 -3.14 5.51
C GLU A 70 1.14 -3.74 5.80
N ARG A 71 2.15 -2.89 6.07
CA ARG A 71 3.48 -3.37 6.48
C ARG A 71 3.46 -4.26 7.72
N GLN A 72 2.67 -3.91 8.74
CA GLN A 72 2.54 -4.74 9.94
C GLN A 72 1.89 -6.09 9.64
N THR A 73 0.94 -6.14 8.69
CA THR A 73 0.36 -7.41 8.24
C THR A 73 1.33 -8.24 7.39
N ASP A 74 2.13 -7.62 6.52
CA ASP A 74 3.17 -8.31 5.74
C ASP A 74 4.32 -8.84 6.62
N GLU A 75 4.64 -8.16 7.72
CA GLU A 75 5.63 -8.61 8.70
C GLU A 75 5.11 -9.75 9.58
N LYS A 76 3.81 -9.74 9.92
CA LYS A 76 3.17 -10.80 10.72
C LYS A 76 2.80 -12.04 9.89
N TYR A 77 2.54 -11.86 8.60
CA TYR A 77 2.31 -12.89 7.61
C TYR A 77 3.41 -12.79 6.55
N GLY A 78 4.63 -13.16 6.94
CA GLY A 78 5.84 -13.00 6.12
C GLY A 78 5.58 -13.23 4.63
N SER A 79 5.75 -12.16 3.85
CA SER A 79 6.00 -12.16 2.40
C SER A 79 5.52 -13.42 1.68
N HIS A 80 4.20 -13.62 1.55
CA HIS A 80 3.70 -14.42 0.45
C HIS A 80 3.71 -13.55 -0.81
N LYS A 81 4.93 -13.31 -1.31
CA LYS A 81 5.19 -13.18 -2.74
C LYS A 81 4.26 -14.17 -3.44
N LYS A 82 3.54 -13.74 -4.47
CA LYS A 82 2.76 -14.62 -5.35
C LYS A 82 3.63 -15.80 -5.76
N VAL A 83 3.52 -16.91 -5.05
CA VAL A 83 3.96 -18.20 -5.56
C VAL A 83 2.66 -18.83 -6.03
N GLU A 84 2.49 -18.88 -7.35
CA GLU A 84 1.66 -19.89 -7.97
C GLU A 84 2.29 -21.25 -7.65
N GLU A 85 2.17 -21.68 -6.41
CA GLU A 85 2.63 -22.97 -5.94
C GLU A 85 1.43 -23.91 -5.98
N ASN A 86 1.55 -24.91 -6.84
CA ASN A 86 0.60 -25.97 -7.06
C ASN A 86 0.13 -26.61 -5.74
N PHE A 87 -0.94 -26.07 -5.13
CA PHE A 87 -1.69 -26.69 -4.01
C PHE A 87 -2.44 -27.98 -4.44
N SER A 88 -2.02 -28.63 -5.53
CA SER A 88 -2.52 -29.92 -6.01
C SER A 88 -1.84 -31.12 -5.34
N ASP A 89 -0.63 -30.96 -4.80
CA ASP A 89 0.21 -32.10 -4.40
C ASP A 89 0.40 -32.28 -2.89
N ASN A 90 -0.35 -31.56 -2.05
CA ASN A 90 -0.43 -31.92 -0.64
C ASN A 90 -1.30 -33.20 -0.48
N PRO A 91 -0.75 -34.33 -0.01
CA PRO A 91 -1.47 -35.60 0.12
C PRO A 91 -2.75 -35.46 0.97
N LYS A 92 -2.72 -34.60 2.00
CA LYS A 92 -3.88 -34.31 2.86
C LYS A 92 -5.03 -33.62 2.10
N SER A 93 -4.70 -32.76 1.13
CA SER A 93 -5.69 -32.11 0.26
C SER A 93 -6.27 -33.06 -0.78
N LYS A 94 -5.49 -34.06 -1.23
CA LYS A 94 -5.97 -35.11 -2.14
C LYS A 94 -7.02 -36.01 -1.45
N GLU A 95 -6.79 -36.43 -0.21
CA GLU A 95 -7.76 -37.23 0.56
C GLU A 95 -9.07 -36.49 0.78
N LEU A 96 -9.01 -35.22 1.17
CA LEU A 96 -10.20 -34.38 1.37
C LEU A 96 -10.99 -34.10 0.07
N ARG A 97 -10.33 -34.21 -1.09
CA ARG A 97 -10.96 -34.08 -2.42
C ARG A 97 -11.48 -35.42 -2.96
N LYS A 98 -10.97 -36.56 -2.49
CA LYS A 98 -11.27 -37.91 -3.00
C LYS A 98 -12.75 -38.33 -2.86
N GLY A 99 -13.55 -37.59 -2.09
CA GLY A 99 -14.98 -37.83 -1.91
C GLY A 99 -15.92 -36.74 -2.44
N ARG A 100 -15.41 -35.66 -3.05
CA ARG A 100 -16.29 -34.60 -3.57
C ARG A 100 -16.86 -35.01 -4.93
N LYS A 101 -18.19 -35.17 -5.02
CA LYS A 101 -18.90 -35.20 -6.30
C LYS A 101 -18.61 -33.90 -7.05
N ASP A 102 -17.89 -34.01 -8.15
CA ASP A 102 -17.66 -32.90 -9.05
C ASP A 102 -18.97 -32.59 -9.79
N ASN A 103 -19.70 -31.58 -9.30
CA ASN A 103 -20.94 -31.10 -9.93
C ASN A 103 -20.65 -30.18 -11.14
N ARG A 104 -19.42 -30.17 -11.68
CA ARG A 104 -19.18 -29.59 -13.00
C ARG A 104 -19.89 -30.46 -14.03
N LYS A 105 -21.13 -30.07 -14.37
CA LYS A 105 -21.75 -30.41 -15.65
C LYS A 105 -20.70 -30.16 -16.74
N LYS A 106 -20.07 -31.23 -17.23
CA LYS A 106 -19.36 -31.19 -18.51
C LYS A 106 -20.41 -30.79 -19.53
N ARG A 107 -20.40 -29.53 -19.97
CA ARG A 107 -21.12 -29.12 -21.16
C ARG A 107 -20.43 -29.85 -22.32
N HIS A 108 -20.89 -31.06 -22.61
CA HIS A 108 -20.54 -31.76 -23.83
C HIS A 108 -21.15 -30.93 -24.96
N GLY A 109 -20.31 -30.21 -25.70
CA GLY A 109 -20.74 -29.61 -26.97
C GLY A 109 -21.31 -30.74 -27.84
N LYS A 110 -22.53 -30.56 -28.31
CA LYS A 110 -23.18 -31.45 -29.29
C LYS A 110 -22.96 -30.85 -30.67
N ASN A 111 -21.77 -31.04 -31.24
CA ASN A 111 -21.59 -30.87 -32.69
C ASN A 111 -21.03 -32.19 -33.23
N TYR A 112 -21.95 -33.11 -33.50
CA TYR A 112 -21.78 -34.12 -34.55
C TYR A 112 -22.44 -33.50 -35.79
N GLU A 113 -21.67 -33.25 -36.85
CA GLU A 113 -22.19 -33.16 -38.21
C GLU A 113 -21.48 -34.25 -39.01
N GLU A 114 -22.11 -35.42 -39.03
CA GLU A 114 -22.04 -36.34 -40.17
C GLU A 114 -23.38 -36.21 -40.93
N GLU A 115 -23.32 -36.61 -42.21
CA GLU A 115 -24.34 -36.62 -43.27
C GLU A 115 -24.28 -35.40 -44.20
N TYR A 116 -24.01 -35.54 -45.51
CA TYR A 116 -24.24 -36.64 -46.46
C TYR A 116 -23.06 -36.87 -47.42
#